data_AF-A0A6H5FTH2-F1
#
_entry.id   AF-A0A6H5FTH2-F1
#
_cell.length_a   1.000
_cell.length_b   1.000
_cell.length_c   1.000
_cell.angle_alpha   90.00
_cell.angle_beta   90.00
_cell.angle_gamma   90.00
#
_symmetry.space_group_name_H-M   'P 1'
#
loop_
_entity.id
_entity.type
_entity.pdbx_description
1 polymer ?
#
loop_
_entity_poly.entity_id
_entity_poly.type
_entity_poly.pdbx_seq_one_letter_code
_entity_poly.pdbx_strand_id
1 'polypeptide(L)'
;KDFWTKEGEVGQLWNKLFKAIISTDANSTAKGCDKMDDGSAISGTANGQRDATNPEKAACNYLHAGFEKLKQLSQNGTSQTGNDNILDKNPLLKQTVGCLLLKLYAKQMEEKSTCLIDSGLKKAFDTAGKALSGNCSWEDELDKCNVTIDKNSVPVKSKVDPVLTSNELSIESLTTHMNEMRTLCEQLQCATSNWFKKHNNNQSGSGSPTKTWCNFWDDAVKATLQKMFNKIDSDGRNTKDGLCTNFGDDNPDSVERKACNHITAGLEHIKTLSGSGVSGQDNQLLHQAVGCIALNMYADKIIELTAKNCPIDKERIKEMFNKWNSESKNSCQNSANNNDCFQCKREESYNSCQLSVGDALLATSQNVTCNTNATKVKTKMEGLLLNDDPSKSISEVKSTLSEITNMNNSFCTQLQCAAKQYYAKVKGPGANSTDVKW
;
A
#
# COMPACT_ATOMS: atom_id res chain seq x y z
N LYS A 1 10.97 40.00 -20.54
CA LYS A 1 9.62 40.10 -19.93
C LYS A 1 8.99 38.71 -19.76
N ASP A 2 9.42 37.73 -20.56
CA ASP A 2 8.79 36.42 -20.64
C ASP A 2 9.60 35.30 -19.95
N PHE A 3 10.49 35.62 -19.00
CA PHE A 3 11.35 34.60 -18.38
C PHE A 3 10.54 33.52 -17.62
N TRP A 4 9.58 33.95 -16.79
CA TRP A 4 8.78 33.08 -15.91
C TRP A 4 7.46 32.57 -16.54
N THR A 5 7.21 32.83 -17.82
CA THR A 5 5.94 32.44 -18.46
C THR A 5 5.99 30.98 -18.94
N LYS A 6 4.81 30.39 -19.22
CA LYS A 6 4.69 29.02 -19.76
C LYS A 6 5.43 28.84 -21.09
N GLU A 7 5.43 29.86 -21.94
CA GLU A 7 6.13 29.86 -23.23
C GLU A 7 7.57 30.39 -23.13
N GLY A 8 7.90 30.94 -21.96
CA GLY A 8 9.18 31.53 -21.59
C GLY A 8 10.30 30.54 -21.38
N GLU A 9 11.49 31.05 -21.07
CA GLU A 9 12.69 30.23 -20.83
C GLU A 9 12.48 29.19 -19.71
N VAL A 10 11.82 29.58 -18.61
CA VAL A 10 11.52 28.67 -17.49
C VAL A 10 10.52 27.59 -17.91
N GLY A 11 9.48 27.95 -18.67
CA GLY A 11 8.52 26.99 -19.20
C GLY A 11 9.12 26.01 -20.20
N GLN A 12 10.02 26.48 -21.08
CA GLN A 12 10.76 25.62 -22.00
C GLN A 12 11.71 24.66 -21.27
N LEU A 13 12.40 25.14 -20.23
CA LEU A 13 13.20 24.28 -19.37
C LEU A 13 12.32 23.21 -18.72
N TRP A 14 11.20 23.62 -18.11
CA TRP A 14 10.26 22.70 -17.47
C TRP A 14 9.76 21.63 -18.43
N ASN A 15 9.32 21.99 -19.65
CA ASN A 15 8.86 21.03 -20.65
C ASN A 15 9.92 19.97 -20.99
N LYS A 16 11.19 20.35 -21.07
CA LYS A 16 12.29 19.40 -21.33
C LYS A 16 12.53 18.47 -20.14
N LEU A 17 12.46 18.98 -18.91
CA LEU A 17 12.59 18.18 -17.68
C LEU A 17 11.41 17.22 -17.53
N PHE A 18 10.19 17.76 -17.66
CA PHE A 18 8.95 17.03 -17.54
C PHE A 18 8.84 15.90 -18.56
N LYS A 19 9.23 16.14 -19.81
CA LYS A 19 9.29 15.08 -20.83
C LYS A 19 10.20 13.92 -20.43
N ALA A 20 11.34 14.19 -19.79
CA ALA A 20 12.22 13.13 -19.29
C ALA A 20 11.59 12.37 -18.12
N ILE A 21 10.90 13.08 -17.21
CA ILE A 21 10.18 12.49 -16.08
C ILE A 21 9.11 11.49 -16.58
N ILE A 22 8.21 11.91 -17.46
CA ILE A 22 7.11 11.04 -17.94
C ILE A 22 7.57 9.91 -18.85
N SER A 23 8.77 10.02 -19.45
CA SER A 23 9.33 8.95 -20.31
C SER A 23 10.10 7.90 -19.50
N THR A 24 10.19 8.05 -18.18
CA THR A 24 10.99 7.18 -17.32
C THR A 24 10.19 5.97 -16.86
N ASP A 25 10.86 4.82 -16.85
CA ASP A 25 10.34 3.63 -16.16
C ASP A 25 10.42 3.82 -14.64
N ALA A 26 9.25 3.96 -14.01
CA ALA A 26 9.11 4.10 -12.55
C ALA A 26 9.63 2.88 -11.78
N ASN A 27 9.77 1.72 -12.43
CA ASN A 27 10.21 0.48 -11.79
C ASN A 27 11.71 0.21 -11.95
N SER A 28 12.47 1.13 -12.56
CA SER A 28 13.91 0.99 -12.73
C SER A 28 14.64 0.78 -11.40
N THR A 29 15.62 -0.12 -11.37
CA THR A 29 16.53 -0.33 -10.23
C THR A 29 17.90 0.30 -10.46
N ALA A 30 18.18 0.79 -11.68
CA ALA A 30 19.51 1.27 -12.08
C ALA A 30 19.98 2.51 -11.30
N LYS A 31 19.05 3.21 -10.64
CA LYS A 31 19.26 4.52 -9.99
C LYS A 31 19.45 4.43 -8.47
N GLY A 32 19.50 3.20 -7.92
CA GLY A 32 19.59 2.96 -6.48
C GLY A 32 18.32 3.35 -5.71
N CYS A 33 17.18 3.42 -6.41
CA CYS A 33 15.86 3.73 -5.86
C CYS A 33 15.13 2.49 -5.30
N ASP A 34 15.76 1.32 -5.33
CA ASP A 34 15.27 0.08 -4.72
C ASP A 34 15.51 0.04 -3.20
N LYS A 35 16.41 0.87 -2.68
CA LYS A 35 16.73 0.99 -1.26
C LYS A 35 16.52 2.41 -0.76
N MET A 36 15.77 2.52 0.34
CA MET A 36 15.56 3.77 1.06
C MET A 36 16.40 3.77 2.34
N ASP A 37 16.76 4.97 2.79
CA ASP A 37 17.30 5.15 4.14
C ASP A 37 16.26 4.61 5.12
N ASP A 38 16.70 3.71 5.99
CA ASP A 38 15.84 3.24 7.07
C ASP A 38 15.77 4.25 8.21
N GLY A 39 16.61 5.29 8.25
CA GLY A 39 16.59 6.34 9.28
C GLY A 39 17.35 5.96 10.55
N SER A 40 18.07 4.83 10.55
CA SER A 40 18.86 4.32 11.69
C SER A 40 20.15 5.11 11.98
N ALA A 41 20.42 6.19 11.24
CA ALA A 41 21.63 6.98 11.36
C ALA A 41 21.73 7.68 12.73
N ILE A 42 22.49 7.10 13.66
CA ILE A 42 22.99 7.80 14.83
C ILE A 42 24.27 8.50 14.39
N SER A 43 24.27 9.84 14.36
CA SER A 43 25.44 10.70 14.04
C SER A 43 25.97 10.71 12.60
N GLY A 44 25.12 11.10 11.64
CA GLY A 44 25.60 11.78 10.42
C GLY A 44 26.17 10.92 9.27
N THR A 45 26.15 9.59 9.39
CA THR A 45 26.39 8.67 8.27
C THR A 45 25.26 7.64 8.19
N ALA A 46 24.53 7.62 7.07
CA ALA A 46 23.47 6.66 6.78
C ALA A 46 24.06 5.25 6.65
N ASN A 47 23.72 4.34 7.57
CA ASN A 47 24.28 2.98 7.56
C ASN A 47 23.23 1.86 7.52
N GLY A 48 21.94 2.18 7.60
CA GLY A 48 20.87 1.22 7.41
C GLY A 48 20.08 1.48 6.12
N GLN A 49 19.63 0.41 5.48
CA GLN A 49 18.85 0.47 4.25
C GLN A 49 17.68 -0.51 4.34
N ARG A 50 16.50 -0.04 3.93
CA ARG A 50 15.31 -0.88 3.76
C ARG A 50 14.89 -0.93 2.29
N ASP A 51 14.12 -1.95 1.94
CA ASP A 51 13.49 -2.01 0.63
C ASP A 51 12.52 -0.83 0.44
N ALA A 52 12.58 -0.18 -0.71
CA ALA A 52 11.64 0.86 -1.07
C ALA A 52 10.24 0.27 -1.26
N THR A 53 9.21 1.00 -0.85
CA THR A 53 7.86 0.74 -1.36
C THR A 53 7.78 1.14 -2.84
N ASN A 54 6.85 0.56 -3.62
CA ASN A 54 6.69 0.93 -5.03
C ASN A 54 6.46 2.45 -5.23
N PRO A 55 5.62 3.15 -4.44
CA PRO A 55 5.45 4.59 -4.55
C PRO A 55 6.75 5.36 -4.32
N GLU A 56 7.53 4.99 -3.29
CA GLU A 56 8.82 5.63 -3.00
C GLU A 56 9.83 5.42 -4.14
N LYS A 57 9.90 4.19 -4.67
CA LYS A 57 10.77 3.84 -5.79
C LYS A 57 10.40 4.64 -7.05
N ALA A 58 9.12 4.71 -7.37
CA ALA A 58 8.62 5.46 -8.53
C ALA A 58 8.92 6.95 -8.40
N ALA A 59 8.63 7.56 -7.24
CA ALA A 59 8.93 8.96 -6.97
C ALA A 59 10.43 9.26 -7.11
N CYS A 60 11.28 8.39 -6.56
CA CYS A 60 12.73 8.50 -6.68
C CYS A 60 13.20 8.44 -8.15
N ASN A 61 12.70 7.48 -8.92
CA ASN A 61 13.08 7.28 -10.33
C ASN A 61 12.67 8.46 -11.22
N TYR A 62 11.45 8.98 -11.03
CA TYR A 62 10.96 10.15 -11.75
C TYR A 62 11.83 11.38 -11.49
N LEU A 63 12.14 11.69 -10.24
CA LEU A 63 13.00 12.83 -9.93
C LEU A 63 14.44 12.65 -10.41
N HIS A 64 14.99 11.44 -10.31
CA HIS A 64 16.30 11.13 -10.90
C HIS A 64 16.35 11.47 -12.39
N ALA A 65 15.31 11.12 -13.14
CA ALA A 65 15.26 11.45 -14.56
C ALA A 65 15.21 12.97 -14.81
N GLY A 66 14.47 13.71 -13.98
CA GLY A 66 14.48 15.16 -13.99
C GLY A 66 15.88 15.74 -13.74
N PHE A 67 16.58 15.24 -12.72
CA PHE A 67 17.93 15.70 -12.37
C PHE A 67 18.98 15.32 -13.43
N GLU A 68 18.94 14.09 -13.96
CA GLU A 68 19.80 13.66 -15.06
C GLU A 68 19.60 14.55 -16.29
N LYS A 69 18.34 14.86 -16.62
CA LYS A 69 18.04 15.75 -17.74
C LYS A 69 18.53 17.17 -17.48
N LEU A 70 18.36 17.68 -16.26
CA LEU A 70 18.86 19.00 -15.87
C LEU A 70 20.39 19.07 -15.99
N LYS A 71 21.09 18.03 -15.52
CA LYS A 71 22.55 17.91 -15.63
C LYS A 71 22.99 17.97 -17.09
N GLN A 72 22.37 17.17 -17.97
CA GLN A 72 22.65 17.17 -19.42
C GLN A 72 22.43 18.56 -20.05
N LEU A 73 21.29 19.19 -19.77
CA LEU A 73 20.95 20.52 -20.31
C LEU A 73 21.87 21.64 -19.82
N SER A 74 22.54 21.42 -18.69
CA SER A 74 23.47 22.37 -18.07
C SER A 74 24.93 22.15 -18.51
N GLN A 75 25.27 20.97 -19.04
CA GLN A 75 26.60 20.67 -19.59
C GLN A 75 26.77 21.13 -21.04
N ASN A 76 25.69 21.17 -21.81
CA ASN A 76 25.72 21.59 -23.21
C ASN A 76 25.82 23.11 -23.33
N GLY A 77 27.01 23.65 -23.07
CA GLY A 77 27.43 25.01 -23.42
C GLY A 77 27.77 25.15 -24.90
N THR A 78 27.01 24.54 -25.81
CA THR A 78 27.14 24.85 -27.24
C THR A 78 26.42 26.16 -27.49
N SER A 79 27.21 27.20 -27.77
CA SER A 79 26.80 28.41 -28.44
C SER A 79 26.01 28.05 -29.72
N GLN A 80 24.71 27.82 -29.59
CA GLN A 80 23.82 27.89 -30.74
C GLN A 80 23.71 29.36 -31.07
N THR A 81 24.52 29.78 -32.04
CA THR A 81 24.46 31.07 -32.71
C THR A 81 23.01 31.33 -33.12
N GLY A 82 22.30 32.17 -32.36
CA GLY A 82 20.95 32.62 -32.67
C GLY A 82 19.94 32.68 -31.51
N ASN A 83 20.20 32.11 -30.34
CA ASN A 83 19.24 32.14 -29.22
C ASN A 83 19.75 33.00 -28.05
N ASP A 84 19.07 34.13 -27.78
CA ASP A 84 19.51 35.12 -26.79
C ASP A 84 19.18 34.79 -25.33
N ASN A 85 18.61 33.60 -25.09
CA ASN A 85 18.11 33.11 -23.81
C ASN A 85 19.17 33.14 -22.69
N ILE A 86 18.80 33.70 -21.53
CA ILE A 86 19.69 33.87 -20.38
C ILE A 86 20.07 32.53 -19.74
N LEU A 87 19.16 31.54 -19.72
CA LEU A 87 19.43 30.21 -19.16
C LEU A 87 20.46 29.44 -19.98
N ASP A 88 20.51 29.65 -21.29
CA ASP A 88 21.48 28.99 -22.17
C ASP A 88 22.88 29.59 -22.01
N LYS A 89 22.97 30.89 -21.72
CA LYS A 89 24.24 31.60 -21.45
C LYS A 89 24.76 31.34 -20.03
N ASN A 90 23.91 30.94 -19.08
CA ASN A 90 24.26 30.79 -17.67
C ASN A 90 23.90 29.38 -17.14
N PRO A 91 24.82 28.39 -17.27
CA PRO A 91 24.61 27.04 -16.77
C PRO A 91 24.24 26.97 -15.28
N LEU A 92 24.87 27.78 -14.44
CA LEU A 92 24.56 27.85 -13.00
C LEU A 92 23.13 28.32 -12.76
N LEU A 93 22.70 29.39 -13.45
CA LEU A 93 21.32 29.88 -13.36
C LEU A 93 20.31 28.81 -13.82
N LYS A 94 20.61 28.11 -14.92
CA LYS A 94 19.79 26.99 -15.43
C LYS A 94 19.67 25.86 -14.41
N GLN A 95 20.77 25.47 -13.76
CA GLN A 95 20.75 24.46 -12.69
C GLN A 95 19.90 24.93 -11.50
N THR A 96 20.08 26.17 -11.03
CA THR A 96 19.32 26.71 -9.89
C THR A 96 17.82 26.76 -10.18
N VAL A 97 17.42 27.27 -11.35
CA VAL A 97 16.02 27.32 -11.77
C VAL A 97 15.45 25.92 -11.99
N GLY A 98 16.21 25.00 -12.58
CA GLY A 98 15.78 23.61 -12.75
C GLY A 98 15.60 22.88 -11.42
N CYS A 99 16.51 23.08 -10.46
CA CYS A 99 16.39 22.53 -9.11
C CYS A 99 15.12 23.03 -8.42
N LEU A 100 14.85 24.34 -8.50
CA LEU A 100 13.64 24.96 -7.99
C LEU A 100 12.36 24.35 -8.59
N LEU A 101 12.33 24.16 -9.93
CA LEU A 101 11.21 23.52 -10.62
C LEU A 101 10.98 22.08 -10.12
N LEU A 102 12.04 21.26 -10.07
CA LEU A 102 11.96 19.88 -9.62
C LEU A 102 11.53 19.76 -8.16
N LYS A 103 11.91 20.72 -7.30
CA LYS A 103 11.53 20.74 -5.89
C LYS A 103 10.07 21.13 -5.67
N LEU A 104 9.57 22.15 -6.36
CA LEU A 104 8.14 22.48 -6.30
C LEU A 104 7.28 21.37 -6.93
N TYR A 105 7.78 20.74 -7.98
CA TYR A 105 7.15 19.56 -8.56
C TYR A 105 7.10 18.37 -7.59
N ALA A 106 8.20 18.07 -6.90
CA ALA A 106 8.26 17.04 -5.87
C ALA A 106 7.26 17.30 -4.72
N LYS A 107 7.07 18.55 -4.30
CA LYS A 107 6.02 18.92 -3.34
C LYS A 107 4.61 18.61 -3.88
N GLN A 108 4.34 18.91 -5.16
CA GLN A 108 3.05 18.56 -5.77
C GLN A 108 2.85 17.04 -5.86
N MET A 109 3.92 16.27 -6.12
CA MET A 109 3.87 14.80 -6.08
C MET A 109 3.53 14.31 -4.66
N GLU A 110 4.16 14.88 -3.63
CA GLU A 110 3.90 14.55 -2.23
C GLU A 110 2.44 14.85 -1.86
N GLU A 111 1.96 16.06 -2.15
CA GLU A 111 0.60 16.53 -1.84
C GLU A 111 -0.49 15.69 -2.52
N LYS A 112 -0.25 15.21 -3.75
CA LYS A 112 -1.21 14.41 -4.52
C LYS A 112 -1.02 12.89 -4.37
N SER A 113 -0.02 12.44 -3.60
CA SER A 113 0.22 11.01 -3.38
C SER A 113 -0.71 10.43 -2.31
N THR A 114 -1.20 9.20 -2.53
CA THR A 114 -2.00 8.48 -1.53
C THR A 114 -1.10 7.80 -0.51
N CYS A 115 0.07 7.32 -0.96
CA CYS A 115 1.06 6.65 -0.14
C CYS A 115 2.23 7.58 0.19
N LEU A 116 2.86 7.39 1.34
CA LEU A 116 4.06 8.16 1.69
C LEU A 116 5.19 7.90 0.71
N ILE A 117 5.70 8.97 0.12
CA ILE A 117 6.84 8.95 -0.80
C ILE A 117 8.06 9.72 -0.28
N ASP A 118 7.99 10.27 0.94
CA ASP A 118 8.99 11.18 1.54
C ASP A 118 10.43 10.65 1.42
N SER A 119 10.63 9.36 1.69
CA SER A 119 11.95 8.71 1.61
C SER A 119 12.45 8.63 0.17
N GLY A 120 11.55 8.36 -0.79
CA GLY A 120 11.85 8.31 -2.22
C GLY A 120 12.23 9.69 -2.78
N LEU A 121 11.50 10.73 -2.36
CA LEU A 121 11.84 12.11 -2.69
C LEU A 121 13.23 12.45 -2.15
N LYS A 122 13.45 12.30 -0.83
CA LYS A 122 14.74 12.55 -0.17
C LYS A 122 15.89 11.82 -0.88
N LYS A 123 15.72 10.53 -1.16
CA LYS A 123 16.71 9.72 -1.86
C LYS A 123 17.13 10.35 -3.20
N ALA A 124 16.18 10.79 -4.02
CA ALA A 124 16.51 11.39 -5.31
C ALA A 124 17.28 12.72 -5.17
N PHE A 125 16.91 13.58 -4.21
CA PHE A 125 17.64 14.80 -3.92
C PHE A 125 19.05 14.50 -3.38
N ASP A 126 19.16 13.55 -2.44
CA ASP A 126 20.41 13.17 -1.80
C ASP A 126 21.42 12.50 -2.73
N THR A 127 20.95 11.89 -3.82
CA THR A 127 21.84 11.26 -4.81
C THR A 127 21.99 12.10 -6.07
N ALA A 128 20.91 12.34 -6.81
CA ALA A 128 20.97 13.00 -8.11
C ALA A 128 20.96 14.53 -7.99
N GLY A 129 20.20 15.07 -7.02
CA GLY A 129 20.18 16.49 -6.71
C GLY A 129 21.53 17.02 -6.20
N LYS A 130 22.18 16.29 -5.28
CA LYS A 130 23.51 16.62 -4.75
C LYS A 130 24.61 16.58 -5.82
N ALA A 131 24.45 15.78 -6.87
CA ALA A 131 25.41 15.67 -7.96
C ALA A 131 25.44 16.89 -8.90
N LEU A 132 24.57 17.89 -8.70
CA LEU A 132 24.56 19.16 -9.44
C LEU A 132 25.49 20.20 -8.79
N SER A 133 26.05 21.11 -9.59
CA SER A 133 27.08 22.08 -9.18
C SER A 133 26.60 23.17 -8.20
N GLY A 134 25.34 23.13 -7.78
CA GLY A 134 24.73 24.00 -6.76
C GLY A 134 24.09 23.25 -5.58
N ASN A 135 24.29 21.93 -5.48
CA ASN A 135 23.76 21.07 -4.42
C ASN A 135 22.25 21.22 -4.18
N CYS A 136 21.42 20.59 -5.02
CA CYS A 136 19.96 20.65 -4.89
C CYS A 136 19.50 19.76 -3.72
N SER A 137 19.19 20.37 -2.57
CA SER A 137 18.84 19.64 -1.33
C SER A 137 17.33 19.66 -1.06
N TRP A 138 16.82 18.60 -0.44
CA TRP A 138 15.40 18.49 -0.11
C TRP A 138 15.02 19.43 1.04
N GLU A 139 15.88 19.62 2.04
CA GLU A 139 15.55 20.36 3.27
C GLU A 139 15.38 21.88 3.12
N ASP A 140 15.84 22.52 2.04
CA ASP A 140 15.76 23.99 1.94
C ASP A 140 14.31 24.52 1.86
N GLU A 141 13.91 25.41 2.77
CA GLU A 141 12.56 26.00 2.77
C GLU A 141 12.34 26.94 1.57
N LEU A 142 11.68 26.44 0.52
CA LEU A 142 11.32 27.25 -0.65
C LEU A 142 10.19 28.26 -0.38
N ASP A 143 9.36 28.04 0.65
CA ASP A 143 8.18 28.87 0.90
C ASP A 143 8.55 30.29 1.39
N LYS A 144 9.80 30.47 1.85
CA LYS A 144 10.38 31.78 2.23
C LYS A 144 11.31 32.36 1.16
N CYS A 145 11.46 31.69 0.02
CA CYS A 145 12.33 32.15 -1.06
C CYS A 145 11.67 33.29 -1.82
N ASN A 146 12.10 34.52 -1.49
CA ASN A 146 11.67 35.75 -2.14
C ASN A 146 12.80 36.29 -3.00
N VAL A 147 12.49 36.68 -4.23
CA VAL A 147 13.42 37.40 -5.10
C VAL A 147 12.97 38.85 -5.19
N THR A 148 13.89 39.78 -4.91
CA THR A 148 13.63 41.20 -5.14
C THR A 148 13.86 41.50 -6.61
N ILE A 149 12.80 41.86 -7.32
CA ILE A 149 12.88 42.36 -8.69
C ILE A 149 12.59 43.85 -8.61
N ASP A 150 13.61 44.66 -8.96
CA ASP A 150 13.67 46.10 -8.77
C ASP A 150 13.45 46.54 -7.30
N LYS A 151 12.20 46.81 -6.91
CA LYS A 151 11.80 47.27 -5.56
C LYS A 151 10.74 46.38 -4.87
N ASN A 152 10.27 45.35 -5.57
CA ASN A 152 9.20 44.49 -5.07
C ASN A 152 9.77 43.10 -4.73
N SER A 153 9.47 42.63 -3.53
CA SER A 153 9.73 41.25 -3.12
C SER A 153 8.63 40.34 -3.67
N VAL A 154 8.99 39.36 -4.49
CA VAL A 154 8.04 38.41 -5.07
C VAL A 154 8.35 36.99 -4.58
N PRO A 155 7.37 36.26 -4.04
CA PRO A 155 7.53 34.85 -3.69
C PRO A 155 7.76 34.04 -4.95
N VAL A 156 8.86 33.29 -4.99
CA VAL A 156 9.26 32.49 -6.15
C VAL A 156 8.18 31.45 -6.51
N LYS A 157 7.56 30.83 -5.50
CA LYS A 157 6.45 29.88 -5.66
C LYS A 157 5.33 30.43 -6.54
N SER A 158 4.91 31.70 -6.33
CA SER A 158 3.85 32.35 -7.12
C SER A 158 4.17 32.50 -8.62
N LYS A 159 5.46 32.45 -8.99
CA LYS A 159 5.90 32.52 -10.39
C LYS A 159 6.09 31.14 -11.02
N VAL A 160 6.45 30.14 -10.22
CA VAL A 160 6.71 28.79 -10.71
C VAL A 160 5.45 27.94 -10.77
N ASP A 161 4.52 28.08 -9.82
CA ASP A 161 3.28 27.30 -9.81
C ASP A 161 2.52 27.40 -11.16
N PRO A 162 2.36 28.58 -11.79
CA PRO A 162 1.74 28.68 -13.12
C PRO A 162 2.50 27.93 -14.23
N VAL A 163 3.81 27.72 -14.09
CA VAL A 163 4.60 26.94 -15.07
C VAL A 163 4.37 25.45 -14.87
N LEU A 164 4.22 24.99 -13.63
CA LEU A 164 3.99 23.58 -13.30
C LEU A 164 2.56 23.15 -13.65
N THR A 165 1.56 24.04 -13.51
CA THR A 165 0.14 23.72 -13.74
C THR A 165 -0.22 23.38 -15.19
N SER A 166 0.62 23.72 -16.18
CA SER A 166 0.39 23.27 -17.57
C SER A 166 0.42 21.75 -17.74
N ASN A 167 0.93 21.01 -16.75
CA ASN A 167 1.08 19.56 -16.77
C ASN A 167 0.23 18.86 -15.71
N GLU A 168 -0.82 19.49 -15.18
CA GLU A 168 -1.67 18.93 -14.12
C GLU A 168 -2.20 17.52 -14.44
N LEU A 169 -2.74 17.32 -15.65
CA LEU A 169 -3.23 16.02 -16.12
C LEU A 169 -2.14 14.95 -16.09
N SER A 170 -0.90 15.33 -16.37
CA SER A 170 0.24 14.42 -16.38
C SER A 170 0.80 14.16 -14.98
N ILE A 171 0.67 15.12 -14.05
CA ILE A 171 0.93 14.87 -12.62
C ILE A 171 -0.07 13.86 -12.08
N GLU A 172 -1.36 14.04 -12.38
CA GLU A 172 -2.40 13.11 -11.95
C GLU A 172 -2.18 11.71 -12.51
N SER A 173 -1.77 11.60 -13.77
CA SER A 173 -1.39 10.31 -14.37
C SER A 173 -0.20 9.67 -13.65
N LEU A 174 0.85 10.44 -13.37
CA LEU A 174 2.03 9.94 -12.66
C LEU A 174 1.69 9.53 -11.22
N THR A 175 0.94 10.35 -10.47
CA THR A 175 0.55 10.01 -9.10
C THR A 175 -0.39 8.82 -9.07
N THR A 176 -1.30 8.69 -10.06
CA THR A 176 -2.12 7.48 -10.22
C THR A 176 -1.23 6.25 -10.40
N HIS A 177 -0.25 6.30 -11.30
CA HIS A 177 0.70 5.19 -11.52
C HIS A 177 1.55 4.88 -10.27
N MET A 178 2.03 5.91 -9.54
CA MET A 178 2.74 5.70 -8.27
C MET A 178 1.86 5.05 -7.20
N ASN A 179 0.58 5.41 -7.18
CA ASN A 179 -0.41 4.91 -6.21
C ASN A 179 -1.05 3.58 -6.66
N GLU A 180 -0.65 2.99 -7.79
CA GLU A 180 -1.13 1.67 -8.20
C GLU A 180 -0.65 0.61 -7.19
N MET A 181 -1.55 0.21 -6.29
CA MET A 181 -1.35 -0.88 -5.34
C MET A 181 -2.05 -2.12 -5.87
N ARG A 182 -1.31 -2.97 -6.59
CA ARG A 182 -1.82 -4.15 -7.29
C ARG A 182 -2.03 -5.33 -6.36
N THR A 183 -1.27 -5.40 -5.28
CA THR A 183 -1.32 -6.50 -4.31
C THR A 183 -1.80 -6.05 -2.93
N LEU A 184 -2.35 -6.98 -2.15
CA LEU A 184 -2.69 -6.74 -0.74
C LEU A 184 -1.47 -6.28 0.08
N CYS A 185 -0.27 -6.74 -0.28
CA CYS A 185 0.95 -6.34 0.41
C CYS A 185 1.29 -4.86 0.17
N GLU A 186 1.21 -4.40 -1.08
CA GLU A 186 1.46 -2.98 -1.43
C GLU A 186 0.42 -2.07 -0.75
N GLN A 187 -0.84 -2.49 -0.71
CA GLN A 187 -1.90 -1.78 0.00
C GLN A 187 -1.60 -1.67 1.50
N LEU A 188 -1.16 -2.77 2.13
CA LEU A 188 -0.80 -2.77 3.54
C LEU A 188 0.47 -1.94 3.81
N GLN A 189 1.48 -2.00 2.95
CA GLN A 189 2.70 -1.18 3.07
C GLN A 189 2.35 0.32 3.04
N CYS A 190 1.55 0.74 2.08
CA CYS A 190 1.06 2.11 1.97
C CYS A 190 0.29 2.54 3.23
N ALA A 191 -0.70 1.73 3.64
CA ALA A 191 -1.53 2.03 4.79
C ALA A 191 -0.73 2.06 6.11
N THR A 192 0.26 1.18 6.26
CA THR A 192 1.15 1.13 7.43
C THR A 192 1.94 2.43 7.55
N SER A 193 2.60 2.85 6.47
CA SER A 193 3.38 4.08 6.44
C SER A 193 2.52 5.30 6.78
N ASN A 194 1.34 5.42 6.17
CA ASN A 194 0.37 6.48 6.47
C ASN A 194 -0.07 6.47 7.95
N TRP A 195 -0.34 5.28 8.51
CA TRP A 195 -0.69 5.14 9.91
C TRP A 195 0.43 5.68 10.82
N PHE A 196 1.69 5.32 10.56
CA PHE A 196 2.81 5.83 11.35
C PHE A 196 3.00 7.34 11.21
N LYS A 197 2.91 7.92 9.99
CA LYS A 197 2.98 9.40 9.81
C LYS A 197 1.88 10.12 10.57
N LYS A 198 0.65 9.62 10.50
CA LYS A 198 -0.50 10.21 11.21
C LYS A 198 -0.35 10.17 12.73
N HIS A 199 0.29 9.12 13.25
CA HIS A 199 0.52 8.97 14.69
C HIS A 199 1.90 9.47 15.13
N ASN A 200 2.64 10.13 14.23
CA ASN A 200 3.88 10.84 14.53
C ASN A 200 3.54 12.31 14.85
N ASN A 201 3.13 12.57 16.09
CA ASN A 201 2.77 13.91 16.56
C ASN A 201 4.00 14.78 16.86
N ASN A 202 4.71 15.22 15.82
CA ASN A 202 5.69 16.31 15.93
C ASN A 202 5.01 17.69 15.75
N GLN A 203 3.86 17.93 16.38
CA GLN A 203 3.37 19.29 16.55
C GLN A 203 4.08 19.92 17.76
N SER A 204 4.85 20.96 17.48
CA SER A 204 5.58 21.81 18.41
C SER A 204 4.87 21.97 19.77
N GLY A 205 5.39 21.29 20.79
CA GLY A 205 5.06 21.58 22.21
C GLY A 205 4.29 20.52 22.99
N SER A 206 3.84 19.41 22.40
CA SER A 206 3.17 18.31 23.13
C SER A 206 3.86 16.97 22.85
N GLY A 207 4.78 16.58 23.73
CA GLY A 207 5.62 15.38 23.62
C GLY A 207 4.89 14.04 23.78
N SER A 208 3.98 13.70 22.87
CA SER A 208 3.53 12.32 22.74
C SER A 208 4.55 11.57 21.87
N PRO A 209 5.16 10.47 22.37
CA PRO A 209 6.22 9.77 21.64
C PRO A 209 5.68 9.15 20.36
N THR A 210 6.54 9.09 19.33
CA THR A 210 6.33 8.29 18.11
C THR A 210 5.83 6.89 18.47
N LYS A 211 4.95 6.32 17.62
CA LYS A 211 4.40 4.98 17.88
C LYS A 211 5.41 3.89 17.57
N THR A 212 5.27 2.77 18.28
CA THR A 212 6.09 1.56 18.09
C THR A 212 5.37 0.56 17.19
N TRP A 213 6.09 -0.46 16.74
CA TRP A 213 5.47 -1.62 16.10
C TRP A 213 4.47 -2.38 16.97
N CYS A 214 4.63 -2.37 18.31
CA CYS A 214 3.61 -2.94 19.19
C CYS A 214 2.32 -2.13 19.13
N ASN A 215 2.39 -0.79 19.09
CA ASN A 215 1.16 0.01 18.93
C ASN A 215 0.45 -0.25 17.61
N PHE A 216 1.21 -0.48 16.54
CA PHE A 216 0.62 -0.86 15.26
C PHE A 216 -0.04 -2.24 15.34
N TRP A 217 0.68 -3.28 15.76
CA TRP A 217 0.18 -4.65 15.73
C TRP A 217 -0.80 -4.98 16.86
N ASP A 218 -0.45 -4.66 18.10
CA ASP A 218 -1.19 -5.07 19.30
C ASP A 218 -2.37 -4.14 19.62
N ASP A 219 -2.35 -2.90 19.12
CA ASP A 219 -3.47 -1.97 19.27
C ASP A 219 -4.28 -1.87 17.96
N ALA A 220 -3.72 -1.27 16.90
CA ALA A 220 -4.49 -0.92 15.70
C ALA A 220 -4.93 -2.15 14.88
N VAL A 221 -3.99 -3.06 14.57
CA VAL A 221 -4.29 -4.28 13.80
C VAL A 221 -5.14 -5.24 14.63
N LYS A 222 -4.76 -5.53 15.87
CA LYS A 222 -5.52 -6.43 16.75
C LYS A 222 -6.97 -5.97 16.92
N ALA A 223 -7.22 -4.68 17.17
CA ALA A 223 -8.58 -4.15 17.30
C ALA A 223 -9.41 -4.29 16.02
N THR A 224 -8.78 -4.10 14.86
CA THR A 224 -9.42 -4.33 13.55
C THR A 224 -9.85 -5.78 13.41
N LEU A 225 -8.94 -6.71 13.67
CA LEU A 225 -9.19 -8.13 13.54
C LEU A 225 -10.24 -8.62 14.55
N GLN A 226 -10.23 -8.14 15.80
CA GLN A 226 -11.24 -8.46 16.80
C GLN A 226 -12.65 -8.09 16.32
N LYS A 227 -12.83 -6.87 15.80
CA LYS A 227 -14.12 -6.42 15.25
C LYS A 227 -14.57 -7.31 14.08
N MET A 228 -13.65 -7.66 13.19
CA MET A 228 -13.94 -8.51 12.04
C MET A 228 -14.33 -9.92 12.46
N PHE A 229 -13.57 -10.58 13.34
CA PHE A 229 -13.87 -11.95 13.74
C PHE A 229 -15.10 -12.07 14.65
N ASN A 230 -15.42 -11.05 15.44
CA ASN A 230 -16.72 -10.96 16.12
C ASN A 230 -17.87 -10.97 15.10
N LYS A 231 -17.71 -10.25 13.98
CA LYS A 231 -18.72 -10.21 12.91
C LYS A 231 -18.80 -11.54 12.16
N ILE A 232 -17.66 -12.17 11.90
CA ILE A 232 -17.59 -13.51 11.28
C ILE A 232 -18.28 -14.55 12.16
N ASP A 233 -18.05 -14.53 13.48
CA ASP A 233 -18.70 -15.45 14.41
C ASP A 233 -20.20 -15.21 14.49
N SER A 234 -20.63 -13.95 14.64
CA SER A 234 -22.06 -13.64 14.72
C SER A 234 -22.81 -13.98 13.44
N ASP A 235 -22.32 -13.54 12.28
CA ASP A 235 -23.08 -13.63 11.04
C ASP A 235 -22.89 -14.99 10.35
N GLY A 236 -21.71 -15.59 10.48
CA GLY A 236 -21.38 -16.90 9.93
C GLY A 236 -22.22 -18.03 10.54
N ARG A 237 -22.63 -17.90 11.81
CA ARG A 237 -23.54 -18.82 12.49
C ARG A 237 -25.02 -18.62 12.12
N ASN A 238 -25.40 -17.39 11.77
CA ASN A 238 -26.80 -17.00 11.66
C ASN A 238 -27.31 -16.90 10.21
N THR A 239 -26.41 -16.89 9.24
CA THR A 239 -26.78 -16.83 7.81
C THR A 239 -27.24 -18.20 7.34
N LYS A 240 -28.55 -18.41 7.23
CA LYS A 240 -29.14 -19.69 6.80
C LYS A 240 -29.48 -19.72 5.30
N ASP A 241 -29.78 -18.55 4.73
CA ASP A 241 -30.24 -18.38 3.35
C ASP A 241 -29.36 -17.39 2.59
N GLY A 242 -29.08 -17.66 1.30
CA GLY A 242 -28.41 -16.70 0.41
C GLY A 242 -27.38 -17.33 -0.52
N LEU A 243 -26.29 -16.59 -0.79
CA LEU A 243 -25.24 -16.95 -1.74
C LEU A 243 -24.62 -18.33 -1.49
N CYS A 244 -24.53 -18.71 -0.22
CA CYS A 244 -23.96 -19.97 0.22
C CYS A 244 -24.93 -21.16 0.11
N THR A 245 -26.18 -20.96 -0.33
CA THR A 245 -27.20 -22.03 -0.33
C THR A 245 -26.80 -23.29 -1.11
N ASN A 246 -26.03 -23.12 -2.17
CA ASN A 246 -25.61 -24.23 -3.03
C ASN A 246 -24.25 -24.83 -2.62
N PHE A 247 -23.65 -24.36 -1.52
CA PHE A 247 -22.43 -24.95 -0.97
C PHE A 247 -22.77 -26.08 -0.01
N GLY A 248 -22.07 -27.20 -0.17
CA GLY A 248 -22.24 -28.39 0.64
C GLY A 248 -23.49 -29.21 0.33
N ASP A 249 -23.79 -29.39 -0.96
CA ASP A 249 -24.73 -30.39 -1.47
C ASP A 249 -26.13 -30.27 -0.84
N ASP A 250 -26.65 -29.04 -0.80
CA ASP A 250 -27.94 -28.66 -0.18
C ASP A 250 -28.10 -29.03 1.31
N ASN A 251 -27.01 -29.39 1.99
CA ASN A 251 -27.00 -29.64 3.43
C ASN A 251 -26.61 -28.35 4.19
N PRO A 252 -27.55 -27.73 4.94
CA PRO A 252 -27.28 -26.50 5.70
C PRO A 252 -26.22 -26.66 6.79
N ASP A 253 -26.04 -27.88 7.31
CA ASP A 253 -25.09 -28.19 8.38
C ASP A 253 -23.71 -28.62 7.87
N SER A 254 -23.53 -28.69 6.56
CA SER A 254 -22.28 -29.15 5.96
C SER A 254 -21.10 -28.22 6.28
N VAL A 255 -19.90 -28.81 6.36
CA VAL A 255 -18.65 -28.07 6.61
C VAL A 255 -18.42 -27.01 5.53
N GLU A 256 -18.74 -27.31 4.26
CA GLU A 256 -18.64 -26.34 3.16
C GLU A 256 -19.60 -25.15 3.31
N ARG A 257 -20.86 -25.41 3.68
CA ARG A 257 -21.85 -24.35 3.92
C ARG A 257 -21.39 -23.43 5.04
N LYS A 258 -20.94 -24.01 6.15
CA LYS A 258 -20.41 -23.25 7.29
C LYS A 258 -19.18 -22.43 6.87
N ALA A 259 -18.23 -23.02 6.15
CA ALA A 259 -17.05 -22.30 5.65
C ALA A 259 -17.45 -21.11 4.76
N CYS A 260 -18.37 -21.32 3.81
CA CYS A 260 -18.89 -20.26 2.95
C CYS A 260 -19.53 -19.13 3.77
N ASN A 261 -20.40 -19.45 4.72
CA ASN A 261 -21.07 -18.45 5.55
C ASN A 261 -20.07 -17.58 6.34
N HIS A 262 -19.05 -18.19 6.95
CA HIS A 262 -18.05 -17.44 7.72
C HIS A 262 -17.12 -16.61 6.82
N ILE A 263 -16.73 -17.14 5.65
CA ILE A 263 -15.92 -16.39 4.68
C ILE A 263 -16.70 -15.19 4.13
N THR A 264 -17.96 -15.39 3.74
CA THR A 264 -18.81 -14.33 3.19
C THR A 264 -19.18 -13.27 4.22
N ALA A 265 -19.35 -13.63 5.50
CA ALA A 265 -19.47 -12.67 6.59
C ALA A 265 -18.21 -11.79 6.71
N GLY A 266 -17.02 -12.37 6.56
CA GLY A 266 -15.76 -11.63 6.55
C GLY A 266 -15.64 -10.68 5.35
N LEU A 267 -16.01 -11.15 4.16
CA LEU A 267 -16.03 -10.34 2.94
C LEU A 267 -17.02 -9.17 3.04
N GLU A 268 -18.22 -9.42 3.58
CA GLU A 268 -19.23 -8.39 3.82
C GLU A 268 -18.72 -7.35 4.82
N HIS A 269 -18.09 -7.78 5.92
CA HIS A 269 -17.48 -6.85 6.87
C HIS A 269 -16.47 -5.93 6.16
N ILE A 270 -15.51 -6.50 5.41
CA ILE A 270 -14.50 -5.73 4.66
C ILE A 270 -15.15 -4.73 3.69
N LYS A 271 -16.22 -5.13 3.00
CA LYS A 271 -16.96 -4.27 2.09
C LYS A 271 -17.65 -3.11 2.80
N THR A 272 -18.27 -3.36 3.95
CA THR A 272 -18.96 -2.31 4.71
C THR A 272 -18.03 -1.26 5.29
N LEU A 273 -16.72 -1.56 5.43
CA LEU A 273 -15.70 -0.56 5.74
C LEU A 273 -15.58 0.53 4.66
N SER A 274 -16.11 0.27 3.45
CA SER A 274 -16.18 1.25 2.35
C SER A 274 -17.37 2.22 2.45
N GLY A 275 -18.23 2.12 3.47
CA GLY A 275 -19.43 2.95 3.64
C GLY A 275 -19.22 4.21 4.49
N SER A 276 -19.74 5.35 4.01
CA SER A 276 -19.66 6.68 4.61
C SER A 276 -19.97 6.74 6.12
N GLY A 277 -19.09 7.38 6.91
CA GLY A 277 -19.41 7.86 8.26
C GLY A 277 -18.34 7.65 9.33
N VAL A 278 -17.27 6.89 9.06
CA VAL A 278 -16.15 6.77 10.00
C VAL A 278 -15.18 7.93 9.75
N SER A 279 -15.06 8.84 10.71
CA SER A 279 -14.00 9.85 10.73
C SER A 279 -12.63 9.18 10.55
N GLY A 280 -12.01 9.35 9.37
CA GLY A 280 -10.65 8.88 9.05
C GLY A 280 -10.59 7.90 7.88
N GLN A 281 -10.65 8.42 6.64
CA GLN A 281 -10.43 7.66 5.40
C GLN A 281 -9.08 6.90 5.40
N ASP A 282 -8.05 7.43 6.08
CA ASP A 282 -6.72 6.79 6.16
C ASP A 282 -6.70 5.43 6.87
N ASN A 283 -7.67 5.16 7.75
CA ASN A 283 -7.78 3.88 8.44
C ASN A 283 -8.53 2.83 7.60
N GLN A 284 -9.26 3.25 6.56
CA GLN A 284 -10.06 2.36 5.75
C GLN A 284 -9.19 1.37 4.98
N LEU A 285 -8.19 1.86 4.23
CA LEU A 285 -7.27 1.01 3.47
C LEU A 285 -6.52 0.04 4.39
N LEU A 286 -6.10 0.51 5.57
CA LEU A 286 -5.48 -0.34 6.59
C LEU A 286 -6.41 -1.47 7.01
N HIS A 287 -7.64 -1.13 7.42
CA HIS A 287 -8.58 -2.13 7.90
C HIS A 287 -8.98 -3.14 6.81
N GLN A 288 -9.15 -2.68 5.57
CA GLN A 288 -9.48 -3.52 4.43
C GLN A 288 -8.32 -4.47 4.07
N ALA A 289 -7.09 -3.96 3.95
CA ALA A 289 -5.91 -4.77 3.63
C ALA A 289 -5.64 -5.81 4.73
N VAL A 290 -5.65 -5.38 6.00
CA VAL A 290 -5.50 -6.27 7.17
C VAL A 290 -6.59 -7.34 7.18
N GLY A 291 -7.87 -6.93 7.03
CA GLY A 291 -8.99 -7.85 7.04
C GLY A 291 -8.92 -8.87 5.90
N CYS A 292 -8.56 -8.44 4.69
CA CYS A 292 -8.46 -9.36 3.56
C CYS A 292 -7.29 -10.34 3.68
N ILE A 293 -6.13 -9.89 4.19
CA ILE A 293 -5.00 -10.78 4.48
C ILE A 293 -5.40 -11.79 5.57
N ALA A 294 -6.06 -11.35 6.64
CA ALA A 294 -6.55 -12.24 7.69
C ALA A 294 -7.56 -13.26 7.17
N LEU A 295 -8.48 -12.85 6.31
CA LEU A 295 -9.48 -13.74 5.73
C LEU A 295 -8.85 -14.80 4.83
N ASN A 296 -7.80 -14.43 4.08
CA ASN A 296 -7.04 -15.38 3.29
C ASN A 296 -6.28 -16.39 4.17
N MET A 297 -5.62 -15.95 5.24
CA MET A 297 -4.98 -16.84 6.23
C MET A 297 -5.99 -17.75 6.93
N TYR A 298 -7.15 -17.20 7.27
CA TYR A 298 -8.25 -17.95 7.86
C TYR A 298 -8.77 -19.04 6.90
N ALA A 299 -8.91 -18.72 5.62
CA ALA A 299 -9.30 -19.67 4.59
C ALA A 299 -8.25 -20.79 4.40
N ASP A 300 -6.96 -20.43 4.42
CA ASP A 300 -5.86 -21.42 4.44
C ASP A 300 -5.97 -22.35 5.65
N LYS A 301 -6.30 -21.83 6.83
CA LYS A 301 -6.49 -22.64 8.03
C LYS A 301 -7.72 -23.55 7.97
N ILE A 302 -8.80 -23.13 7.33
CA ILE A 302 -9.98 -23.99 7.07
C ILE A 302 -9.55 -25.19 6.22
N ILE A 303 -8.81 -24.98 5.14
CA ILE A 303 -8.33 -26.07 4.26
C ILE A 303 -7.46 -27.04 5.08
N GLU A 304 -6.52 -26.52 5.86
CA GLU A 304 -5.63 -27.33 6.69
C GLU A 304 -6.39 -28.23 7.68
N LEU A 305 -7.35 -27.66 8.42
CA LEU A 305 -8.10 -28.38 9.46
C LEU A 305 -9.08 -29.40 8.87
N THR A 306 -9.65 -29.10 7.70
CA THR A 306 -10.67 -29.95 7.07
C THR A 306 -10.08 -31.09 6.25
N ALA A 307 -8.83 -30.96 5.78
CA ALA A 307 -8.14 -31.90 4.89
C ALA A 307 -8.22 -33.38 5.32
N LYS A 308 -8.21 -33.66 6.62
CA LYS A 308 -8.27 -35.05 7.12
C LYS A 308 -9.68 -35.57 7.27
N ASN A 309 -10.62 -34.74 7.72
CA ASN A 309 -11.91 -35.17 8.28
C ASN A 309 -13.10 -34.92 7.34
N CYS A 310 -13.11 -33.78 6.65
CA CYS A 310 -14.15 -33.41 5.70
C CYS A 310 -13.55 -32.48 4.66
N PRO A 311 -12.76 -33.00 3.70
CA PRO A 311 -11.89 -32.17 2.89
C PRO A 311 -12.65 -31.05 2.17
N ILE A 312 -12.14 -29.83 2.29
CA ILE A 312 -12.49 -28.68 1.44
C ILE A 312 -11.23 -28.28 0.70
N ASP A 313 -11.26 -28.37 -0.63
CA ASP A 313 -10.12 -28.02 -1.46
C ASP A 313 -10.01 -26.50 -1.74
N LYS A 314 -8.86 -26.12 -2.30
CA LYS A 314 -8.53 -24.72 -2.62
C LYS A 314 -9.48 -24.11 -3.64
N GLU A 315 -9.90 -24.88 -4.65
CA GLU A 315 -10.80 -24.39 -5.69
C GLU A 315 -12.18 -24.10 -5.11
N ARG A 316 -12.65 -24.94 -4.18
CA ARG A 316 -13.91 -24.69 -3.47
C ARG A 316 -13.92 -23.40 -2.67
N ILE A 317 -12.84 -23.12 -1.95
CA ILE A 317 -12.68 -21.85 -1.22
C ILE A 317 -12.65 -20.67 -2.21
N LYS A 318 -11.92 -20.80 -3.32
CA LYS A 318 -11.84 -19.77 -4.36
C LYS A 318 -13.20 -19.48 -4.99
N GLU A 319 -14.03 -20.49 -5.20
CA GLU A 319 -15.43 -20.33 -5.63
C GLU A 319 -16.24 -19.49 -4.65
N MET A 320 -16.09 -19.70 -3.33
CA MET A 320 -16.78 -18.89 -2.31
C MET A 320 -16.44 -17.41 -2.43
N PHE A 321 -15.15 -17.08 -2.56
CA PHE A 321 -14.69 -15.70 -2.78
C PHE A 321 -15.20 -15.13 -4.11
N ASN A 322 -15.11 -15.89 -5.19
CA ASN A 322 -15.51 -15.44 -6.53
C ASN A 322 -17.02 -15.16 -6.60
N LYS A 323 -17.82 -16.10 -6.12
CA LYS A 323 -19.29 -15.99 -6.13
C LYS A 323 -19.74 -14.78 -5.31
N TRP A 324 -19.19 -14.61 -4.10
CA TRP A 324 -19.46 -13.42 -3.29
C TRP A 324 -19.09 -12.13 -4.02
N ASN A 325 -17.89 -12.07 -4.60
CA ASN A 325 -17.45 -10.89 -5.33
C ASN A 325 -18.31 -10.55 -6.56
N SER A 326 -18.88 -11.55 -7.24
CA SER A 326 -19.76 -11.33 -8.40
C SER A 326 -21.17 -10.91 -8.02
N GLU A 327 -21.70 -11.40 -6.89
CA GLU A 327 -23.10 -11.20 -6.52
C GLU A 327 -23.29 -10.03 -5.54
N SER A 328 -22.27 -9.65 -4.78
CA SER A 328 -22.36 -8.60 -3.76
C SER A 328 -22.48 -7.18 -4.33
N LYS A 329 -22.61 -7.00 -5.65
CA LYS A 329 -22.59 -5.70 -6.35
C LYS A 329 -21.40 -4.85 -5.91
N ASN A 330 -20.22 -5.45 -5.78
CA ASN A 330 -19.00 -4.68 -5.57
C ASN A 330 -18.88 -3.67 -6.72
N SER A 331 -18.85 -2.39 -6.39
CA SER A 331 -18.79 -1.26 -7.34
C SER A 331 -17.57 -1.32 -8.28
N CYS A 332 -16.65 -2.26 -8.04
CA CYS A 332 -15.42 -2.44 -8.80
C CYS A 332 -15.66 -2.95 -10.23
N GLN A 333 -16.86 -3.45 -10.56
CA GLN A 333 -17.14 -4.06 -11.86
C GLN A 333 -17.38 -3.06 -13.01
N ASN A 334 -17.67 -1.78 -12.74
CA ASN A 334 -18.03 -0.80 -13.78
C ASN A 334 -17.48 0.61 -13.48
N SER A 335 -16.23 0.90 -13.84
CA SER A 335 -15.79 2.22 -14.34
C SER A 335 -14.27 2.28 -14.49
N ALA A 336 -13.81 2.85 -15.59
CA ALA A 336 -12.40 3.16 -15.86
C ALA A 336 -11.76 4.16 -14.85
N ASN A 337 -12.48 4.58 -13.81
CA ASN A 337 -12.10 5.60 -12.83
C ASN A 337 -12.23 5.15 -11.35
N ASN A 338 -12.44 3.86 -11.05
CA ASN A 338 -12.62 3.41 -9.66
C ASN A 338 -11.29 3.12 -8.94
N ASN A 339 -10.54 4.18 -8.63
CA ASN A 339 -9.40 4.12 -7.70
C ASN A 339 -9.86 3.88 -6.24
N ASP A 340 -11.16 3.97 -5.96
CA ASP A 340 -11.75 3.84 -4.61
C ASP A 340 -12.35 2.47 -4.32
N CYS A 341 -12.18 1.48 -5.21
CA CYS A 341 -12.81 0.17 -5.03
C CYS A 341 -11.84 -0.90 -4.54
N PHE A 342 -11.98 -1.29 -3.27
CA PHE A 342 -11.23 -2.40 -2.67
C PHE A 342 -11.95 -3.72 -2.92
N GLN A 343 -11.30 -4.65 -3.63
CA GLN A 343 -11.82 -6.00 -3.87
C GLN A 343 -10.97 -7.05 -3.14
N CYS A 344 -11.53 -7.68 -2.10
CA CYS A 344 -10.87 -8.80 -1.43
C CYS A 344 -11.01 -10.09 -2.24
N LYS A 345 -9.93 -10.52 -2.88
CA LYS A 345 -9.86 -11.77 -3.63
C LYS A 345 -9.13 -12.84 -2.82
N ARG A 346 -9.36 -14.09 -3.19
CA ARG A 346 -8.55 -15.21 -2.72
C ARG A 346 -7.14 -15.08 -3.32
N GLU A 347 -6.14 -14.86 -2.48
CA GLU A 347 -4.74 -14.67 -2.85
C GLU A 347 -3.81 -15.34 -1.82
N GLU A 348 -2.77 -16.04 -2.29
CA GLU A 348 -1.78 -16.74 -1.43
C GLU A 348 -0.44 -15.99 -1.33
N SER A 349 -0.30 -14.85 -2.02
CA SER A 349 0.98 -14.15 -2.25
C SER A 349 1.50 -13.34 -1.04
N TYR A 350 0.74 -13.26 0.06
CA TYR A 350 1.11 -12.43 1.22
C TYR A 350 2.23 -13.05 2.08
N ASN A 351 2.67 -14.28 1.79
CA ASN A 351 3.69 -15.00 2.56
C ASN A 351 5.05 -14.28 2.62
N SER A 352 5.44 -13.59 1.56
CA SER A 352 6.67 -12.80 1.48
C SER A 352 6.47 -11.32 1.83
N CYS A 353 5.28 -10.93 2.29
CA CYS A 353 4.98 -9.53 2.53
C CYS A 353 5.77 -8.99 3.72
N GLN A 354 6.55 -7.94 3.46
CA GLN A 354 7.32 -7.22 4.46
C GLN A 354 6.92 -5.74 4.46
N LEU A 355 6.66 -5.21 5.65
CA LEU A 355 6.40 -3.78 5.83
C LEU A 355 7.71 -3.01 5.80
N SER A 356 7.65 -1.79 5.27
CA SER A 356 8.81 -0.93 5.12
C SER A 356 8.41 0.49 5.50
N VAL A 357 8.89 0.93 6.66
CA VAL A 357 8.60 2.24 7.26
C VAL A 357 9.94 2.86 7.63
N GLY A 358 10.14 4.15 7.37
CA GLY A 358 11.35 4.84 7.84
C GLY A 358 11.35 4.97 9.36
N ASP A 359 12.46 4.67 10.01
CA ASP A 359 12.69 4.74 11.46
C ASP A 359 12.44 6.13 12.03
N ALA A 360 12.58 7.19 11.21
CA ALA A 360 12.20 8.56 11.60
C ALA A 360 10.70 8.69 11.96
N LEU A 361 9.85 7.75 11.54
CA LEU A 361 8.44 7.67 11.91
C LEU A 361 8.20 6.77 13.14
N LEU A 362 9.22 6.01 13.57
CA LEU A 362 9.16 5.07 14.68
C LEU A 362 9.70 5.69 15.98
N ALA A 363 9.34 5.09 17.11
CA ALA A 363 9.97 5.42 18.39
C ALA A 363 11.45 5.07 18.41
N THR A 364 12.27 6.00 18.91
CA THR A 364 13.71 5.82 19.11
C THR A 364 14.03 4.84 20.25
N SER A 365 13.09 4.65 21.19
CA SER A 365 13.17 3.62 22.23
C SER A 365 12.05 2.61 22.05
N GLN A 366 12.40 1.40 21.64
CA GLN A 366 11.46 0.28 21.48
C GLN A 366 11.94 -0.92 22.28
N ASN A 367 10.99 -1.61 22.93
CA ASN A 367 11.29 -2.92 23.50
C ASN A 367 11.72 -3.87 22.37
N VAL A 368 12.77 -4.67 22.60
CA VAL A 368 13.28 -5.66 21.64
C VAL A 368 12.17 -6.58 21.11
N THR A 369 11.18 -6.88 21.94
CA THR A 369 10.02 -7.71 21.57
C THR A 369 9.13 -7.04 20.51
N CYS A 370 9.01 -5.71 20.50
CA CYS A 370 8.22 -4.98 19.51
C CYS A 370 8.86 -5.03 18.11
N ASN A 371 10.19 -4.99 18.05
CA ASN A 371 10.95 -4.99 16.80
C ASN A 371 11.14 -6.39 16.19
N THR A 372 11.04 -7.44 17.01
CA THR A 372 11.26 -8.82 16.54
C THR A 372 10.20 -9.21 15.50
N ASN A 373 10.67 -9.50 14.27
CA ASN A 373 9.83 -9.81 13.10
C ASN A 373 8.72 -8.77 12.84
N ALA A 374 8.90 -7.51 13.26
CA ALA A 374 7.88 -6.48 13.21
C ALA A 374 7.36 -6.18 11.80
N THR A 375 8.22 -6.34 10.81
CA THR A 375 7.89 -6.09 9.41
C THR A 375 7.31 -7.33 8.72
N LYS A 376 7.47 -8.53 9.28
CA LYS A 376 7.01 -9.78 8.64
C LYS A 376 5.52 -9.99 8.90
N VAL A 377 4.71 -9.57 7.92
CA VAL A 377 3.24 -9.59 8.01
C VAL A 377 2.73 -10.96 8.37
N LYS A 378 3.21 -12.01 7.69
CA LYS A 378 2.83 -13.40 7.98
C LYS A 378 3.00 -13.75 9.45
N THR A 379 4.21 -13.56 9.99
CA THR A 379 4.54 -13.92 11.37
C THR A 379 3.67 -13.18 12.38
N LYS A 380 3.43 -11.88 12.17
CA LYS A 380 2.61 -11.08 13.09
C LYS A 380 1.13 -11.45 13.03
N MET A 381 0.59 -11.65 11.83
CA MET A 381 -0.80 -12.06 11.65
C MET A 381 -1.06 -13.47 12.19
N GLU A 382 -0.16 -14.45 11.95
CA GLU A 382 -0.25 -15.78 12.56
C GLU A 382 -0.23 -15.70 14.10
N GLY A 383 0.61 -14.81 14.66
CA GLY A 383 0.64 -14.55 16.10
C GLY A 383 -0.68 -13.99 16.66
N LEU A 384 -1.41 -13.18 15.89
CA LEU A 384 -2.71 -12.62 16.29
C LEU A 384 -3.89 -13.56 16.02
N LEU A 385 -3.80 -14.42 15.01
CA LEU A 385 -4.91 -15.27 14.58
C LEU A 385 -4.85 -16.69 15.15
N LEU A 386 -3.65 -17.28 15.18
CA LEU A 386 -3.47 -18.73 15.33
C LEU A 386 -2.62 -19.12 16.56
N ASN A 387 -2.22 -18.18 17.39
CA ASN A 387 -1.41 -18.48 18.58
C ASN A 387 -2.15 -19.37 19.58
N ASP A 388 -1.47 -20.38 20.11
CA ASP A 388 -2.02 -21.32 21.10
C ASP A 388 -2.44 -20.62 22.40
N ASP A 389 -1.73 -19.57 22.81
CA ASP A 389 -2.03 -18.74 23.97
C ASP A 389 -3.26 -17.84 23.70
N PRO A 390 -4.42 -18.07 24.35
CA PRO A 390 -5.64 -17.30 24.11
C PRO A 390 -5.54 -15.81 24.49
N SER A 391 -4.55 -15.42 25.31
CA SER A 391 -4.32 -14.00 25.63
C SER A 391 -3.68 -13.22 24.48
N LYS A 392 -3.04 -13.95 23.55
CA LYS A 392 -2.27 -13.39 22.43
C LYS A 392 -3.00 -13.47 21.10
N SER A 393 -3.90 -14.45 20.92
CA SER A 393 -4.73 -14.58 19.73
C SER A 393 -6.16 -14.06 19.93
N ILE A 394 -6.87 -13.91 18.82
CA ILE A 394 -8.27 -13.52 18.79
C ILE A 394 -9.12 -14.77 19.00
N SER A 395 -9.84 -14.83 20.12
CA SER A 395 -10.60 -16.01 20.58
C SER A 395 -11.58 -16.52 19.53
N GLU A 396 -12.23 -15.60 18.82
CA GLU A 396 -13.28 -15.89 17.85
C GLU A 396 -12.74 -16.70 16.68
N VAL A 397 -11.46 -16.54 16.28
CA VAL A 397 -10.85 -17.32 15.21
C VAL A 397 -10.92 -18.82 15.50
N LYS A 398 -10.53 -19.23 16.71
CA LYS A 398 -10.59 -20.65 17.11
C LYS A 398 -12.02 -21.14 17.27
N SER A 399 -12.90 -20.28 17.82
CA SER A 399 -14.33 -20.57 17.98
C SER A 399 -14.99 -20.88 16.63
N THR A 400 -14.76 -20.03 15.62
CA THR A 400 -15.38 -20.18 14.30
C THR A 400 -14.78 -21.35 13.51
N LEU A 401 -13.46 -21.59 13.62
CA LEU A 401 -12.85 -22.79 13.03
C LEU A 401 -13.42 -24.09 13.63
N SER A 402 -13.67 -24.10 14.94
CA SER A 402 -14.29 -25.23 15.62
C SER A 402 -15.74 -25.42 15.18
N GLU A 403 -16.50 -24.33 15.01
CA GLU A 403 -17.86 -24.38 14.48
C GLU A 403 -17.92 -24.96 13.06
N ILE A 404 -17.06 -24.47 12.16
CA ILE A 404 -16.98 -24.93 10.78
C ILE A 404 -16.69 -26.43 10.72
N THR A 405 -15.73 -26.89 11.52
CA THR A 405 -15.28 -28.28 11.52
C THR A 405 -16.17 -29.22 12.33
N ASN A 406 -17.15 -28.70 13.07
CA ASN A 406 -18.07 -29.51 13.85
C ASN A 406 -19.08 -30.24 12.95
N MET A 407 -18.91 -31.56 12.88
CA MET A 407 -19.78 -32.50 12.14
C MET A 407 -20.81 -33.21 13.04
N ASN A 408 -20.72 -33.07 14.37
CA ASN A 408 -21.51 -33.86 15.31
C ASN A 408 -23.00 -33.49 15.34
N ASN A 409 -23.34 -32.35 14.75
CA ASN A 409 -24.71 -31.83 14.76
C ASN A 409 -25.59 -32.44 13.65
N SER A 410 -25.03 -33.23 12.73
CA SER A 410 -25.78 -33.76 11.57
C SER A 410 -25.19 -35.07 11.03
N PHE A 411 -25.99 -36.14 11.05
CA PHE A 411 -25.62 -37.42 10.44
C PHE A 411 -25.37 -37.31 8.93
N CYS A 412 -26.14 -36.47 8.23
CA CYS A 412 -25.93 -36.18 6.81
C CYS A 412 -24.55 -35.58 6.57
N THR A 413 -24.10 -34.67 7.44
CA THR A 413 -22.76 -34.08 7.37
C THR A 413 -21.69 -35.14 7.55
N GLN A 414 -21.83 -36.03 8.55
CA GLN A 414 -20.89 -37.13 8.77
C GLN A 414 -20.79 -38.04 7.53
N LEU A 415 -21.92 -38.41 6.93
CA LEU A 415 -21.96 -39.26 5.74
C LEU A 415 -21.33 -38.57 4.51
N GLN A 416 -21.64 -37.29 4.30
CA GLN A 416 -21.05 -36.49 3.22
C GLN A 416 -19.52 -36.42 3.35
N CYS A 417 -19.03 -36.12 4.55
CA CYS A 417 -17.61 -36.04 4.82
C CYS A 417 -16.91 -37.38 4.63
N ALA A 418 -17.51 -38.49 5.09
CA ALA A 418 -16.97 -39.84 4.90
C ALA A 418 -16.83 -40.21 3.42
N ALA A 419 -17.81 -39.87 2.58
CA ALA A 419 -17.70 -40.13 1.15
C ALA A 419 -16.69 -39.22 0.45
N LYS A 420 -16.59 -37.94 0.83
CA LYS A 420 -15.54 -37.04 0.32
C LYS A 420 -14.15 -37.56 0.66
N GLN A 421 -13.96 -38.05 1.89
CA GLN A 421 -12.72 -38.74 2.28
C GLN A 421 -12.47 -39.99 1.43
N TYR A 422 -13.48 -40.85 1.24
CA TYR A 422 -13.36 -42.07 0.44
C TYR A 422 -12.97 -41.74 -1.01
N TYR A 423 -13.63 -40.74 -1.61
CA TYR A 423 -13.33 -40.32 -2.96
C TYR A 423 -11.90 -39.82 -3.11
N ALA A 424 -11.50 -38.84 -2.28
CA ALA A 424 -10.18 -38.20 -2.36
C ALA A 424 -9.01 -39.15 -2.01
N LYS A 425 -9.25 -40.19 -1.22
CA LYS A 425 -8.22 -41.16 -0.80
C LYS A 425 -8.18 -42.43 -1.65
N VAL A 426 -9.33 -42.89 -2.16
CA VAL A 426 -9.46 -44.24 -2.76
C VAL A 426 -9.81 -44.18 -4.23
N LYS A 427 -10.81 -43.39 -4.63
CA LYS A 427 -11.29 -43.34 -6.02
C LYS A 427 -10.41 -42.45 -6.92
N GLY A 428 -9.87 -41.37 -6.37
CA GLY A 428 -8.95 -40.47 -7.05
C GLY A 428 -7.95 -39.88 -6.07
N PRO A 429 -6.83 -40.57 -5.78
CA PRO A 429 -5.79 -40.05 -4.90
C PRO A 429 -5.30 -38.68 -5.37
N GLY A 430 -5.59 -37.63 -4.59
CA GLY A 430 -5.25 -36.24 -4.93
C GLY A 430 -6.26 -35.52 -5.83
N ALA A 431 -7.41 -36.12 -6.13
CA ALA A 431 -8.53 -35.46 -6.79
C ALA A 431 -9.20 -34.44 -5.84
N ASN A 432 -9.84 -33.42 -6.41
CA ASN A 432 -10.54 -32.41 -5.63
C ASN A 432 -11.77 -33.02 -4.94
N SER A 433 -11.94 -32.70 -3.67
CA SER A 433 -13.06 -33.17 -2.85
C SER A 433 -14.43 -32.71 -3.36
N THR A 434 -14.43 -31.65 -4.16
CA THR A 434 -15.60 -31.09 -4.86
C THR A 434 -16.05 -31.88 -6.08
N ASP A 435 -15.21 -32.77 -6.61
CA ASP A 435 -15.55 -33.58 -7.80
C ASP A 435 -16.45 -34.79 -7.48
N VAL A 436 -16.78 -34.99 -6.19
CA VAL A 436 -17.70 -36.03 -5.76
C VAL A 436 -19.08 -35.77 -6.34
N LYS A 437 -19.50 -36.63 -7.26
CA LYS A 437 -20.88 -36.67 -7.77
C LYS A 437 -21.66 -37.72 -6.98
N TRP A 438 -22.77 -37.29 -6.42
CA TRP A 438 -23.69 -38.10 -5.61
C TRP A 438 -24.82 -38.67 -6.45
#